data_AF-A0A0C4ELQ3-F1
#
_entry.id   AF-A0A0C4ELQ3-F1
#
_cell.length_a   1.000
_cell.length_b   1.000
_cell.length_c   1.000
_cell.angle_alpha   90.00
_cell.angle_beta   90.00
_cell.angle_gamma   90.00
#
_symmetry.space_group_name_H-M   'P 1'
#
loop_
_entity.id
_entity.type
_entity.pdbx_description
1 polymer ?
#
loop_
_entity_poly.entity_id
_entity_poly.type
_entity_poly.pdbx_seq_one_letter_code
_entity_poly.pdbx_strand_id
1 'polypeptide(L)'
;MNDVTVIQASQGLAAYLIKDIPNATQQGIVVGHDHRQNSHRFARLAVTAFLRRGFRCYLLDGLAATPMVPFGVKYVGAAAGVMVTASHNPAADNGYKLYYSNAVQIISPHDKGIAASIEQNLEIDEEAWNTEPTMQTKALVINRTQEIQDAYFKAISGLVRHSRSENSETPIKFVYTPMHGVGYTFATRACIEIAGFPNDAWLPVEAQKNPDPDFPTVKFPNPEEKGALDMAISLGNKTLESNPAQKVMIIANDPDADRFCAAERIFLEGVFWRPDWEHPCLLDVAELQKLGKPLDRIAMLSSTVSSHLLAQVARQEGFKFKETLTGFKNLGNEALNLEKEGYKVLFAYEEALGYMFETGIFDKDGLAAIVVWAELATELAQRGSSVADYLESIYKTADVLLFLAASYGYFATNNGYFVCKDPSAVKTKFQRLRFGDQAEERADPSSRSMMLEQLRFPTTLAGYPITRIRDLTIAYDNSYPPQCVPDLRSSSDEMITFYVGGEAGEVIATLRTSGTESWKLKYYVEGSAVDQLTAQNKVDQIVEALGEEWGFSNL
;
A
#
# COMPACT_ATOMS: atom_id res chain seq x y z
N MET A 1 -9.19 10.91 -17.34
CA MET A 1 -9.14 9.85 -18.38
C MET A 1 -10.31 10.03 -19.34
N ASN A 2 -10.16 9.69 -20.63
CA ASN A 2 -11.23 9.77 -21.64
C ASN A 2 -11.18 8.57 -22.60
N ASP A 3 -12.20 8.43 -23.46
CA ASP A 3 -12.33 7.32 -24.41
C ASP A 3 -11.09 7.13 -25.30
N VAL A 4 -10.56 8.21 -25.88
CA VAL A 4 -9.37 8.19 -26.76
C VAL A 4 -8.17 7.58 -26.03
N THR A 5 -7.88 8.08 -24.83
CA THR A 5 -6.75 7.60 -24.03
C THR A 5 -6.89 6.13 -23.68
N VAL A 6 -8.10 5.66 -23.33
CA VAL A 6 -8.35 4.26 -22.99
C VAL A 6 -8.14 3.33 -24.19
N ILE A 7 -8.66 3.72 -25.36
CA ILE A 7 -8.52 2.92 -26.58
C ILE A 7 -7.04 2.87 -26.99
N GLN A 8 -6.37 4.02 -27.09
CA GLN A 8 -4.95 4.08 -27.47
C GLN A 8 -4.05 3.31 -26.50
N ALA A 9 -4.28 3.45 -25.18
CA ALA A 9 -3.55 2.69 -24.17
C ALA A 9 -3.73 1.18 -24.36
N SER A 10 -4.96 0.73 -24.61
CA SER A 10 -5.29 -0.68 -24.80
C SER A 10 -4.72 -1.23 -26.12
N GLN A 11 -4.75 -0.46 -27.21
CA GLN A 11 -4.15 -0.83 -28.50
C GLN A 11 -2.63 -0.97 -28.40
N GLY A 12 -1.96 0.00 -27.78
CA GLY A 12 -0.52 -0.02 -27.55
C GLY A 12 -0.11 -1.18 -26.65
N LEU A 13 -0.86 -1.41 -25.57
CA LEU A 13 -0.65 -2.56 -24.70
C LEU A 13 -0.79 -3.88 -25.46
N ALA A 14 -1.86 -4.05 -26.25
CA ALA A 14 -2.07 -5.25 -27.04
C ALA A 14 -0.90 -5.51 -28.02
N ALA A 15 -0.44 -4.47 -28.71
CA ALA A 15 0.69 -4.55 -29.63
C ALA A 15 1.99 -4.94 -28.91
N TYR A 16 2.24 -4.35 -27.74
CA TYR A 16 3.39 -4.71 -26.90
C TYR A 16 3.33 -6.17 -26.44
N LEU A 17 2.20 -6.62 -25.90
CA LEU A 17 2.03 -7.99 -25.40
C LEU A 17 2.18 -9.04 -26.50
N ILE A 18 1.66 -8.79 -27.71
CA ILE A 18 1.83 -9.71 -28.86
C ILE A 18 3.31 -9.92 -29.19
N LYS A 19 4.13 -8.87 -29.06
CA LYS A 19 5.56 -8.92 -29.34
C LYS A 19 6.34 -9.61 -28.21
N ASP A 20 5.94 -9.36 -26.97
CA ASP A 20 6.72 -9.70 -25.78
C ASP A 20 6.37 -11.08 -25.20
N ILE A 21 5.11 -11.51 -25.33
CA ILE A 21 4.59 -12.75 -24.73
C ILE A 21 4.13 -13.73 -25.83
N PRO A 22 4.72 -14.94 -25.91
CA PRO A 22 4.23 -15.99 -26.80
C PRO A 22 2.78 -16.36 -26.48
N ASN A 23 1.93 -16.45 -27.51
CA ASN A 23 0.50 -16.76 -27.38
C ASN A 23 -0.31 -15.77 -26.51
N ALA A 24 0.13 -14.51 -26.42
CA ALA A 24 -0.55 -13.47 -25.63
C ALA A 24 -2.05 -13.39 -25.91
N THR A 25 -2.46 -13.51 -27.19
CA THR A 25 -3.86 -13.43 -27.60
C THR A 25 -4.70 -14.60 -27.07
N GLN A 26 -4.14 -15.81 -26.98
CA GLN A 26 -4.81 -16.98 -26.42
C GLN A 26 -4.80 -17.00 -24.88
N GLN A 27 -3.72 -16.50 -24.26
CA GLN A 27 -3.67 -16.27 -22.82
C GLN A 27 -4.72 -15.22 -22.41
N GLY A 28 -4.91 -14.20 -23.24
CA GLY A 28 -5.96 -13.20 -23.10
C GLY A 28 -5.61 -12.13 -22.08
N ILE A 29 -6.60 -11.29 -21.76
CA ILE A 29 -6.50 -10.20 -20.80
C ILE A 29 -7.67 -10.21 -19.82
N VAL A 30 -7.39 -9.99 -18.54
CA VAL A 30 -8.44 -9.81 -17.51
C VAL A 30 -8.78 -8.32 -17.42
N VAL A 31 -10.06 -7.98 -17.43
CA VAL A 31 -10.50 -6.57 -17.29
C VAL A 31 -11.54 -6.47 -16.19
N GLY A 32 -11.34 -5.54 -15.25
CA GLY A 32 -12.29 -5.20 -14.21
C GLY A 32 -12.50 -3.69 -14.11
N HIS A 33 -13.54 -3.27 -13.42
CA HIS A 33 -13.79 -1.87 -13.12
C HIS A 33 -14.47 -1.67 -11.76
N ASP A 34 -14.26 -0.51 -11.15
CA ASP A 34 -15.01 -0.09 -9.96
C ASP A 34 -16.35 0.57 -10.35
N HIS A 35 -16.97 1.28 -9.41
CA HIS A 35 -18.29 1.91 -9.58
C HIS A 35 -18.24 3.36 -10.06
N ARG A 36 -17.05 3.93 -10.32
CA ARG A 36 -16.91 5.36 -10.65
C ARG A 36 -17.60 5.73 -11.96
N GLN A 37 -17.87 7.02 -12.14
CA GLN A 37 -18.43 7.51 -13.40
C GLN A 37 -17.57 7.06 -14.59
N ASN A 38 -18.23 6.52 -15.61
CA ASN A 38 -17.64 6.01 -16.85
C ASN A 38 -16.71 4.79 -16.71
N SER A 39 -16.42 4.25 -15.52
CA SER A 39 -15.52 3.11 -15.35
C SER A 39 -15.97 1.89 -16.18
N HIS A 40 -17.26 1.56 -16.14
CA HIS A 40 -17.87 0.51 -16.96
C HIS A 40 -17.67 0.77 -18.46
N ARG A 41 -17.95 2.01 -18.93
CA ARG A 41 -17.75 2.38 -20.34
C ARG A 41 -16.29 2.20 -20.76
N PHE A 42 -15.35 2.69 -19.96
CA PHE A 42 -13.93 2.58 -20.26
C PHE A 42 -13.44 1.13 -20.26
N ALA A 43 -13.90 0.29 -19.33
CA ALA A 43 -13.58 -1.14 -19.34
C ALA A 43 -14.11 -1.82 -20.61
N ARG A 44 -15.31 -1.47 -21.06
CA ARG A 44 -15.88 -1.98 -22.31
C ARG A 44 -15.08 -1.53 -23.54
N LEU A 45 -14.66 -0.26 -23.61
CA LEU A 45 -13.79 0.23 -24.69
C LEU A 45 -12.42 -0.48 -24.69
N ALA A 46 -11.83 -0.69 -23.52
CA ALA A 46 -10.59 -1.45 -23.38
C ALA A 46 -10.76 -2.87 -23.92
N VAL A 47 -11.82 -3.58 -23.48
CA VAL A 47 -12.15 -4.93 -23.98
C VAL A 47 -12.29 -4.94 -25.51
N THR A 48 -13.05 -4.02 -26.09
CA THR A 48 -13.21 -3.97 -27.56
C THR A 48 -11.86 -3.76 -28.26
N ALA A 49 -11.02 -2.84 -27.78
CA ALA A 49 -9.69 -2.62 -28.34
C ALA A 49 -8.81 -3.90 -28.31
N PHE A 50 -8.86 -4.69 -27.24
CA PHE A 50 -8.16 -5.98 -27.17
C PHE A 50 -8.75 -7.03 -28.12
N LEU A 51 -10.08 -7.11 -28.22
CA LEU A 51 -10.77 -8.01 -29.14
C LEU A 51 -10.40 -7.73 -30.60
N ARG A 52 -10.24 -6.45 -30.98
CA ARG A 52 -9.77 -6.04 -32.32
C ARG A 52 -8.35 -6.51 -32.63
N ARG A 53 -7.54 -6.74 -31.60
CA ARG A 53 -6.20 -7.32 -31.71
C ARG A 53 -6.19 -8.84 -31.51
N GLY A 54 -7.37 -9.47 -31.49
CA GLY A 54 -7.54 -10.93 -31.44
C GLY A 54 -7.37 -11.55 -30.05
N PHE A 55 -7.31 -10.75 -28.98
CA PHE A 55 -7.20 -11.28 -27.62
C PHE A 55 -8.51 -11.91 -27.15
N ARG A 56 -8.39 -12.98 -26.35
CA ARG A 56 -9.44 -13.37 -25.42
C ARG A 56 -9.55 -12.33 -24.31
N CYS A 57 -10.76 -11.97 -23.93
CA CYS A 57 -11.02 -10.99 -22.87
C CYS A 57 -11.85 -11.63 -21.76
N TYR A 58 -11.27 -11.74 -20.57
CA TYR A 58 -11.96 -12.11 -19.34
C TYR A 58 -12.46 -10.83 -18.67
N LEU A 59 -13.60 -10.32 -19.14
CA LEU A 59 -14.27 -9.20 -18.48
C LEU A 59 -14.94 -9.74 -17.22
N LEU A 60 -14.54 -9.21 -16.06
CA LEU A 60 -15.22 -9.49 -14.80
C LEU A 60 -16.60 -8.82 -14.83
N ASP A 61 -17.65 -9.61 -14.71
CA ASP A 61 -19.03 -9.13 -14.75
C ASP A 61 -19.37 -8.33 -13.49
N GLY A 62 -19.98 -7.17 -13.68
CA GLY A 62 -20.35 -6.28 -12.59
C GLY A 62 -19.16 -5.51 -12.02
N LEU A 63 -19.28 -5.08 -10.76
CA LEU A 63 -18.22 -4.35 -10.07
C LEU A 63 -17.14 -5.33 -9.59
N ALA A 64 -15.87 -4.94 -9.70
CA ALA A 64 -14.75 -5.71 -9.20
C ALA A 64 -14.02 -4.94 -8.09
N ALA A 65 -13.57 -5.65 -7.06
CA ALA A 65 -12.51 -5.16 -6.18
C ALA A 65 -11.17 -5.28 -6.89
N THR A 66 -10.28 -4.29 -6.71
CA THR A 66 -8.98 -4.26 -7.38
C THR A 66 -8.15 -5.55 -7.20
N PRO A 67 -8.08 -6.20 -6.02
CA PRO A 67 -7.33 -7.44 -5.84
C PRO A 67 -7.78 -8.60 -6.75
N MET A 68 -9.03 -8.58 -7.24
CA MET A 68 -9.56 -9.65 -8.10
C MET A 68 -8.95 -9.66 -9.50
N VAL A 69 -8.48 -8.50 -10.01
CA VAL A 69 -7.86 -8.43 -11.33
C VAL A 69 -6.50 -9.14 -11.36
N PRO A 70 -5.50 -8.81 -10.52
CA PRO A 70 -4.24 -9.55 -10.49
C PRO A 70 -4.45 -11.02 -10.08
N PHE A 71 -5.38 -11.31 -9.17
CA PHE A 71 -5.73 -12.70 -8.86
C PHE A 71 -6.22 -13.44 -10.10
N GLY A 72 -7.15 -12.83 -10.86
CA GLY A 72 -7.67 -13.37 -12.10
C GLY A 72 -6.58 -13.62 -13.14
N VAL A 73 -5.65 -12.67 -13.31
CA VAL A 73 -4.51 -12.81 -14.23
C VAL A 73 -3.72 -14.08 -13.93
N LYS A 74 -3.34 -14.26 -12.66
CA LYS A 74 -2.62 -15.45 -12.20
C LYS A 74 -3.46 -16.72 -12.37
N TYR A 75 -4.74 -16.69 -12.00
CA TYR A 75 -5.62 -17.85 -12.00
C TYR A 75 -5.92 -18.39 -13.40
N VAL A 76 -6.13 -17.51 -14.39
CA VAL A 76 -6.42 -17.94 -15.77
C VAL A 76 -5.18 -17.99 -16.67
N GLY A 77 -4.02 -17.56 -16.15
CA GLY A 77 -2.77 -17.45 -16.91
C GLY A 77 -2.85 -16.41 -18.03
N ALA A 78 -3.46 -15.25 -17.75
CA ALA A 78 -3.60 -14.18 -18.73
C ALA A 78 -2.27 -13.45 -18.98
N ALA A 79 -2.15 -12.85 -20.17
CA ALA A 79 -0.97 -12.08 -20.56
C ALA A 79 -0.86 -10.75 -19.79
N ALA A 80 -1.98 -10.19 -19.34
CA ALA A 80 -2.06 -8.97 -18.55
C ALA A 80 -3.42 -8.84 -17.87
N GLY A 81 -3.55 -7.83 -17.00
CA GLY A 81 -4.82 -7.43 -16.38
C GLY A 81 -4.97 -5.92 -16.33
N VAL A 82 -6.18 -5.43 -16.54
CA VAL A 82 -6.53 -4.00 -16.50
C VAL A 82 -7.63 -3.78 -15.48
N MET A 83 -7.38 -2.92 -14.50
CA MET A 83 -8.39 -2.46 -13.55
C MET A 83 -8.69 -0.99 -13.80
N VAL A 84 -9.93 -0.69 -14.19
CA VAL A 84 -10.41 0.68 -14.40
C VAL A 84 -10.92 1.24 -13.08
N THR A 85 -10.09 2.07 -12.45
CA THR A 85 -10.35 2.69 -11.16
C THR A 85 -9.34 3.81 -10.89
N ALA A 86 -9.75 4.80 -10.09
CA ALA A 86 -8.84 5.79 -9.52
C ALA A 86 -8.61 5.58 -8.01
N SER A 87 -8.85 4.38 -7.46
CA SER A 87 -8.62 4.04 -6.05
C SER A 87 -9.33 5.02 -5.10
N HIS A 88 -8.57 5.76 -4.31
CA HIS A 88 -9.01 6.71 -3.29
C HIS A 88 -9.16 8.15 -3.80
N ASN A 89 -8.89 8.42 -5.08
CA ASN A 89 -8.99 9.76 -5.66
C ASN A 89 -10.45 10.31 -5.65
N PRO A 90 -10.65 11.64 -5.80
CA PRO A 90 -11.98 12.23 -5.87
C PRO A 90 -12.87 11.71 -7.02
N ALA A 91 -14.18 11.97 -6.95
CA ALA A 91 -15.21 11.49 -7.89
C ALA A 91 -14.89 11.71 -9.38
N ALA A 92 -14.32 12.88 -9.70
CA ALA A 92 -14.03 13.28 -11.08
C ALA A 92 -12.88 12.50 -11.73
N ASP A 93 -12.06 11.81 -10.92
CA ASP A 93 -10.92 11.06 -11.40
C ASP A 93 -11.31 9.64 -11.80
N ASN A 94 -10.65 9.14 -12.84
CA ASN A 94 -10.70 7.75 -13.28
C ASN A 94 -9.31 7.34 -13.74
N GLY A 95 -8.98 6.05 -13.65
CA GLY A 95 -7.62 5.55 -13.83
C GLY A 95 -7.57 4.18 -14.52
N TYR A 96 -6.39 3.85 -15.02
CA TYR A 96 -6.11 2.62 -15.75
C TYR A 96 -4.92 1.92 -15.07
N LYS A 97 -5.21 1.01 -14.14
CA LYS A 97 -4.19 0.21 -13.46
C LYS A 97 -3.84 -1.00 -14.33
N LEU A 98 -2.55 -1.21 -14.60
CA LEU A 98 -2.07 -2.30 -15.46
C LEU A 98 -1.20 -3.29 -14.67
N TYR A 99 -1.57 -4.56 -14.79
CA TYR A 99 -0.84 -5.72 -14.28
C TYR A 99 -0.25 -6.51 -15.44
N TYR A 100 1.02 -6.89 -15.35
CA TYR A 100 1.67 -7.71 -16.37
C TYR A 100 1.36 -9.21 -16.18
N SER A 101 1.93 -10.09 -17.01
CA SER A 101 1.69 -11.55 -16.95
C SER A 101 2.09 -12.21 -15.63
N ASN A 102 2.95 -11.56 -14.84
CA ASN A 102 3.28 -12.00 -13.47
C ASN A 102 2.24 -11.56 -12.43
N ALA A 103 1.12 -10.96 -12.85
CA ALA A 103 0.05 -10.43 -12.00
C ALA A 103 0.48 -9.31 -11.04
N VAL A 104 1.56 -8.60 -11.35
CA VAL A 104 2.04 -7.44 -10.57
C VAL A 104 1.96 -6.18 -11.42
N GLN A 105 1.77 -5.04 -10.77
CA GLN A 105 1.82 -3.75 -11.44
C GLN A 105 3.16 -3.56 -12.16
N ILE A 106 3.09 -2.95 -13.34
CA ILE A 106 4.24 -2.81 -14.24
C ILE A 106 5.36 -1.94 -13.65
N ILE A 107 6.59 -2.33 -13.95
CA ILE A 107 7.82 -1.54 -13.74
C ILE A 107 8.67 -1.62 -15.00
N SER A 108 9.73 -0.82 -15.07
CA SER A 108 10.73 -0.91 -16.14
C SER A 108 11.33 -2.32 -16.24
N PRO A 109 11.52 -2.85 -17.48
CA PRO A 109 11.40 -2.16 -18.77
C PRO A 109 10.00 -2.14 -19.41
N HIS A 110 9.02 -2.85 -18.84
CA HIS A 110 7.71 -3.01 -19.45
C HIS A 110 6.94 -1.69 -19.53
N ASP A 111 6.99 -0.86 -18.50
CA ASP A 111 6.34 0.47 -18.50
C ASP A 111 6.75 1.34 -19.71
N LYS A 112 8.06 1.47 -19.97
CA LYS A 112 8.63 2.23 -21.09
C LYS A 112 8.33 1.57 -22.43
N GLY A 113 8.40 0.23 -22.49
CA GLY A 113 8.08 -0.53 -23.68
C GLY A 113 6.62 -0.36 -24.11
N ILE A 114 5.69 -0.41 -23.16
CA ILE A 114 4.27 -0.20 -23.37
C ILE A 114 4.00 1.26 -23.77
N ALA A 115 4.57 2.23 -23.06
CA ALA A 115 4.43 3.65 -23.41
C ALA A 115 4.89 3.93 -24.86
N ALA A 116 6.06 3.43 -25.25
CA ALA A 116 6.53 3.54 -26.64
C ALA A 116 5.61 2.84 -27.64
N SER A 117 5.00 1.72 -27.25
CA SER A 117 4.04 1.00 -28.10
C SER A 117 2.72 1.76 -28.25
N ILE A 118 2.26 2.48 -27.22
CA ILE A 118 1.10 3.38 -27.29
C ILE A 118 1.35 4.50 -28.30
N GLU A 119 2.50 5.18 -28.22
CA GLU A 119 2.89 6.22 -29.18
C GLU A 119 2.97 5.72 -30.63
N GLN A 120 3.28 4.44 -30.83
CA GLN A 120 3.32 3.80 -32.15
C GLN A 120 1.94 3.33 -32.65
N ASN A 121 0.90 3.35 -31.80
CA ASN A 121 -0.44 2.81 -32.10
C ASN A 121 -1.54 3.83 -31.77
N LEU A 122 -1.30 5.12 -32.06
CA LEU A 122 -2.24 6.21 -31.79
C LEU A 122 -3.44 6.26 -32.75
N GLU A 123 -3.32 5.69 -33.95
CA GLU A 123 -4.44 5.56 -34.88
C GLU A 123 -5.47 4.58 -34.31
N ILE A 124 -6.70 5.06 -34.10
CA ILE A 124 -7.77 4.29 -33.47
C ILE A 124 -8.48 3.44 -34.53
N ASP A 125 -8.58 2.13 -34.28
CA ASP A 125 -9.49 1.25 -35.03
C ASP A 125 -10.93 1.74 -34.86
N GLU A 126 -11.61 2.08 -35.96
CA GLU A 126 -12.99 2.59 -35.91
C GLU A 126 -13.95 1.68 -35.15
N GLU A 127 -13.74 0.36 -35.20
CA GLU A 127 -14.58 -0.59 -34.48
C GLU A 127 -14.31 -0.59 -32.96
N ALA A 128 -13.15 -0.09 -32.50
CA ALA A 128 -12.80 0.00 -31.08
C ALA A 128 -13.61 1.06 -30.31
N TRP A 129 -14.31 1.96 -31.01
CA TRP A 129 -15.25 2.91 -30.41
C TRP A 129 -16.52 2.26 -29.86
N ASN A 130 -16.81 1.02 -30.26
CA ASN A 130 -17.99 0.31 -29.79
C ASN A 130 -17.76 -0.26 -28.38
N THR A 131 -18.73 -0.07 -27.48
CA THR A 131 -18.71 -0.68 -26.14
C THR A 131 -19.23 -2.11 -26.13
N GLU A 132 -19.67 -2.62 -27.28
CA GLU A 132 -20.20 -3.98 -27.43
C GLU A 132 -19.33 -4.78 -28.41
N PRO A 133 -18.98 -6.04 -28.07
CA PRO A 133 -18.35 -6.96 -29.01
C PRO A 133 -19.21 -7.16 -30.26
N THR A 134 -18.55 -7.30 -31.41
CA THR A 134 -19.23 -7.66 -32.67
C THR A 134 -19.61 -9.14 -32.66
N MET A 135 -20.47 -9.56 -33.59
CA MET A 135 -20.81 -10.99 -33.72
C MET A 135 -19.58 -11.87 -33.95
N GLN A 136 -18.55 -11.34 -34.62
CA GLN A 136 -17.30 -12.06 -34.89
C GLN A 136 -16.42 -12.19 -33.65
N THR A 137 -16.36 -11.16 -32.78
CA THR A 137 -15.48 -11.16 -31.60
C THR A 137 -16.15 -11.63 -30.31
N LYS A 138 -17.48 -11.78 -30.31
CA LYS A 138 -18.25 -12.21 -29.13
C LYS A 138 -17.75 -13.52 -28.51
N ALA A 139 -17.29 -14.47 -29.33
CA ALA A 139 -16.74 -15.74 -28.85
C ALA A 139 -15.41 -15.62 -28.09
N LEU A 140 -14.72 -14.48 -28.20
CA LEU A 140 -13.48 -14.18 -27.48
C LEU A 140 -13.74 -13.50 -26.12
N VAL A 141 -14.98 -13.14 -25.80
CA VAL A 141 -15.36 -12.67 -24.46
C VAL A 141 -15.68 -13.87 -23.60
N ILE A 142 -14.85 -14.09 -22.58
CA ILE A 142 -14.89 -15.28 -21.74
C ILE A 142 -15.37 -14.89 -20.34
N ASN A 143 -16.53 -15.40 -19.92
CA ASN A 143 -17.01 -15.19 -18.57
C ASN A 143 -16.46 -16.28 -17.65
N ARG A 144 -15.57 -15.89 -16.72
CA ARG A 144 -15.11 -16.73 -15.59
C ARG A 144 -15.19 -15.98 -14.26
N THR A 145 -16.06 -14.98 -14.18
CA THR A 145 -16.14 -14.07 -13.03
C THR A 145 -16.35 -14.84 -11.72
N GLN A 146 -17.37 -15.70 -11.67
CA GLN A 146 -17.67 -16.46 -10.47
C GLN A 146 -16.53 -17.41 -10.07
N GLU A 147 -15.92 -18.09 -11.04
CA GLU A 147 -14.81 -19.02 -10.78
C GLU A 147 -13.59 -18.30 -10.21
N ILE A 148 -13.26 -17.11 -10.74
CA ILE A 148 -12.17 -16.26 -10.24
C ILE A 148 -12.49 -15.79 -8.81
N GLN A 149 -13.71 -15.31 -8.57
CA GLN A 149 -14.14 -14.87 -7.24
C GLN A 149 -14.08 -16.01 -6.21
N ASP A 150 -14.62 -17.19 -6.55
CA ASP A 150 -14.62 -18.35 -5.67
C ASP A 150 -13.20 -18.80 -5.32
N ALA A 151 -12.30 -18.83 -6.31
CA ALA A 151 -10.89 -19.15 -6.10
C ALA A 151 -10.18 -18.08 -5.24
N TYR A 152 -10.51 -16.80 -5.42
CA TYR A 152 -9.96 -15.70 -4.61
C TYR A 152 -10.38 -15.81 -3.14
N PHE A 153 -11.68 -16.00 -2.89
CA PHE A 153 -12.17 -16.20 -1.52
C PHE A 153 -11.68 -17.51 -0.91
N LYS A 154 -11.40 -18.53 -1.73
CA LYS A 154 -10.72 -19.74 -1.27
C LYS A 154 -9.28 -19.44 -0.82
N ALA A 155 -8.55 -18.56 -1.50
CA ALA A 155 -7.23 -18.12 -1.05
C ALA A 155 -7.32 -17.34 0.27
N ILE A 156 -8.28 -16.41 0.41
CA ILE A 156 -8.55 -15.71 1.68
C ILE A 156 -8.86 -16.68 2.82
N SER A 157 -9.56 -17.80 2.54
CA SER A 157 -9.85 -18.79 3.59
C SER A 157 -8.60 -19.39 4.24
N GLY A 158 -7.44 -19.33 3.57
CA GLY A 158 -6.16 -19.75 4.14
C GLY A 158 -5.60 -18.80 5.20
N LEU A 159 -6.14 -17.59 5.31
CA LEU A 159 -5.78 -16.59 6.32
C LEU A 159 -6.64 -16.65 7.59
N VAL A 160 -7.74 -17.42 7.56
CA VAL A 160 -8.62 -17.59 8.71
C VAL A 160 -7.91 -18.50 9.72
N ARG A 161 -7.74 -18.01 10.95
CA ARG A 161 -7.00 -18.68 12.02
C ARG A 161 -7.92 -19.45 12.96
N HIS A 162 -9.11 -18.91 13.22
CA HIS A 162 -10.08 -19.48 14.15
C HIS A 162 -11.11 -20.34 13.43
N SER A 163 -11.72 -21.27 14.16
CA SER A 163 -12.87 -22.01 13.64
C SER A 163 -14.06 -21.08 13.43
N ARG A 164 -14.96 -21.46 12.51
CA ARG A 164 -16.23 -20.74 12.34
C ARG A 164 -17.04 -20.63 13.63
N SER A 165 -16.96 -21.63 14.52
CA SER A 165 -17.61 -21.57 15.83
C SER A 165 -17.01 -20.48 16.73
N GLU A 166 -15.69 -20.39 16.80
CA GLU A 166 -15.01 -19.35 17.59
C GLU A 166 -15.32 -17.95 17.05
N ASN A 167 -15.34 -17.77 15.73
CA ASN A 167 -15.70 -16.50 15.11
C ASN A 167 -17.17 -16.13 15.28
N SER A 168 -18.07 -17.12 15.32
CA SER A 168 -19.50 -16.89 15.57
C SER A 168 -19.78 -16.34 16.96
N GLU A 169 -18.85 -16.53 17.90
CA GLU A 169 -18.91 -16.03 19.28
C GLU A 169 -18.08 -14.75 19.49
N THR A 170 -17.70 -14.05 18.42
CA THR A 170 -16.91 -12.83 18.55
C THR A 170 -17.61 -11.82 19.48
N PRO A 171 -16.90 -11.27 20.48
CA PRO A 171 -17.47 -10.25 21.37
C PRO A 171 -17.43 -8.85 20.72
N ILE A 172 -16.92 -8.71 19.50
CA ILE A 172 -16.70 -7.41 18.84
C ILE A 172 -17.84 -7.06 17.89
N LYS A 173 -18.23 -5.78 17.88
CA LYS A 173 -18.99 -5.19 16.78
C LYS A 173 -18.02 -4.45 15.85
N PHE A 174 -17.97 -4.88 14.61
CA PHE A 174 -17.17 -4.28 13.56
C PHE A 174 -18.01 -3.25 12.81
N VAL A 175 -17.73 -1.96 13.04
CA VAL A 175 -18.34 -0.88 12.27
C VAL A 175 -17.61 -0.74 10.95
N TYR A 176 -18.30 -0.99 9.85
CA TYR A 176 -17.68 -1.09 8.54
C TYR A 176 -18.12 0.02 7.59
N THR A 177 -17.15 0.65 6.91
CA THR A 177 -17.43 1.56 5.80
C THR A 177 -16.57 1.24 4.57
N PRO A 178 -17.18 1.01 3.39
CA PRO A 178 -16.45 0.98 2.12
C PRO A 178 -16.32 2.37 1.49
N MET A 179 -16.78 3.44 2.18
CA MET A 179 -16.79 4.82 1.69
C MET A 179 -17.42 4.99 0.30
N HIS A 180 -18.63 4.45 0.10
CA HIS A 180 -19.33 4.37 -1.19
C HIS A 180 -18.61 3.52 -2.23
N GLY A 181 -17.68 2.67 -1.80
CA GLY A 181 -16.91 1.76 -2.62
C GLY A 181 -17.59 0.44 -2.93
N VAL A 182 -16.86 -0.39 -3.68
CA VAL A 182 -17.27 -1.75 -4.03
C VAL A 182 -17.13 -2.74 -2.86
N GLY A 183 -16.45 -2.35 -1.77
CA GLY A 183 -15.99 -3.24 -0.71
C GLY A 183 -17.09 -4.00 0.04
N TYR A 184 -18.30 -3.46 0.23
CA TYR A 184 -19.30 -4.06 1.12
C TYR A 184 -19.68 -5.50 0.79
N THR A 185 -20.01 -5.78 -0.47
CA THR A 185 -20.38 -7.14 -0.89
C THR A 185 -19.22 -8.11 -0.70
N PHE A 186 -18.00 -7.68 -1.03
CA PHE A 186 -16.81 -8.52 -0.92
C PHE A 186 -16.34 -8.74 0.52
N ALA A 187 -16.41 -7.70 1.36
CA ALA A 187 -16.09 -7.79 2.78
C ALA A 187 -17.11 -8.66 3.52
N THR A 188 -18.40 -8.53 3.21
CA THR A 188 -19.46 -9.42 3.73
C THR A 188 -19.14 -10.88 3.42
N ARG A 189 -18.77 -11.17 2.17
CA ARG A 189 -18.35 -12.52 1.76
C ARG A 189 -17.09 -12.98 2.49
N ALA A 190 -16.05 -12.15 2.58
CA ALA A 190 -14.81 -12.49 3.29
C ALA A 190 -15.03 -12.79 4.78
N CYS A 191 -15.77 -11.93 5.49
CA CYS A 191 -15.91 -12.02 6.94
C CYS A 191 -16.99 -13.03 7.37
N ILE A 192 -18.14 -13.01 6.70
CA ILE A 192 -19.29 -13.79 7.17
C ILE A 192 -19.34 -15.15 6.46
N GLU A 193 -19.27 -15.16 5.13
CA GLU A 193 -19.33 -16.42 4.38
C GLU A 193 -18.04 -17.23 4.52
N ILE A 194 -16.87 -16.61 4.48
CA ILE A 194 -15.58 -17.32 4.57
C ILE A 194 -15.11 -17.48 6.01
N ALA A 195 -14.89 -16.39 6.76
CA ALA A 195 -14.36 -16.46 8.12
C ALA A 195 -15.41 -16.92 9.16
N GLY A 196 -16.71 -16.72 8.91
CA GLY A 196 -17.76 -17.22 9.79
C GLY A 196 -18.16 -16.28 10.93
N PHE A 197 -17.83 -15.00 10.84
CA PHE A 197 -18.36 -13.98 11.74
C PHE A 197 -19.89 -13.85 11.59
N PRO A 198 -20.64 -13.56 12.67
CA PRO A 198 -22.08 -13.47 12.60
C PRO A 198 -22.51 -12.14 11.95
N ASN A 199 -23.64 -12.17 11.22
CA ASN A 199 -24.14 -10.99 10.50
C ASN A 199 -24.32 -9.76 11.40
N ASP A 200 -24.77 -9.96 12.64
CA ASP A 200 -25.02 -8.88 13.58
C ASP A 200 -23.75 -8.30 14.20
N ALA A 201 -22.59 -8.97 14.06
CA ALA A 201 -21.30 -8.39 14.41
C ALA A 201 -20.84 -7.35 13.39
N TRP A 202 -21.34 -7.39 12.15
CA TRP A 202 -20.95 -6.48 11.09
C TRP A 202 -21.94 -5.32 10.96
N LEU A 203 -21.56 -4.13 11.39
CA LEU A 203 -22.39 -2.93 11.42
C LEU A 203 -22.00 -1.97 10.30
N PRO A 204 -22.65 -2.03 9.12
CA PRO A 204 -22.34 -1.11 8.05
C PRO A 204 -22.73 0.33 8.38
N VAL A 205 -21.91 1.29 7.95
CA VAL A 205 -22.31 2.69 7.83
C VAL A 205 -23.28 2.80 6.65
N GLU A 206 -24.58 2.69 6.93
CA GLU A 206 -25.63 2.59 5.90
C GLU A 206 -25.56 3.68 4.82
N ALA A 207 -25.20 4.92 5.19
CA ALA A 207 -25.07 6.03 4.24
C ALA A 207 -23.90 5.87 3.25
N GLN A 208 -22.90 5.03 3.57
CA GLN A 208 -21.68 4.80 2.78
C GLN A 208 -21.58 3.36 2.25
N LYS A 209 -22.60 2.54 2.49
CA LYS A 209 -22.57 1.09 2.26
C LYS A 209 -22.62 0.69 0.79
N ASN A 210 -23.46 1.37 0.00
CA ASN A 210 -23.67 1.03 -1.40
C ASN A 210 -22.71 1.82 -2.29
N PRO A 211 -22.27 1.25 -3.42
CA PRO A 211 -21.45 1.97 -4.37
C PRO A 211 -22.14 3.26 -4.89
N ASP A 212 -21.49 4.40 -4.77
CA ASP A 212 -21.99 5.71 -5.26
C ASP A 212 -20.86 6.50 -5.92
N PRO A 213 -20.91 6.75 -7.25
CA PRO A 213 -19.83 7.38 -7.99
C PRO A 213 -19.56 8.85 -7.59
N ASP A 214 -20.49 9.51 -6.89
CA ASP A 214 -20.36 10.90 -6.48
C ASP A 214 -19.76 11.06 -5.07
N PHE A 215 -19.54 9.96 -4.33
CA PHE A 215 -18.99 9.94 -2.97
C PHE A 215 -19.64 10.99 -2.03
N PRO A 216 -20.99 11.05 -1.91
CA PRO A 216 -21.71 12.23 -1.43
C PRO A 216 -21.39 12.67 0.02
N THR A 217 -20.81 11.79 0.84
CA THR A 217 -20.49 12.08 2.24
C THR A 217 -19.01 12.38 2.48
N VAL A 218 -18.12 12.16 1.50
CA VAL A 218 -16.66 12.30 1.66
C VAL A 218 -16.08 13.02 0.45
N LYS A 219 -15.30 14.08 0.66
CA LYS A 219 -14.65 14.80 -0.45
C LYS A 219 -13.54 13.98 -1.10
N PHE A 220 -12.84 13.21 -0.28
CA PHE A 220 -11.71 12.39 -0.68
C PHE A 220 -11.87 11.04 0.04
N PRO A 221 -12.25 9.97 -0.68
CA PRO A 221 -12.57 8.69 -0.07
C PRO A 221 -11.29 7.89 0.25
N ASN A 222 -10.47 8.40 1.16
CA ASN A 222 -9.29 7.74 1.70
C ASN A 222 -9.41 7.66 3.23
N PRO A 223 -9.27 6.49 3.88
CA PRO A 223 -9.41 6.39 5.34
C PRO A 223 -8.38 7.22 6.13
N GLU A 224 -7.30 7.68 5.49
CA GLU A 224 -6.30 8.56 6.09
C GLU A 224 -6.84 9.97 6.33
N GLU A 225 -7.76 10.44 5.48
CA GLU A 225 -8.19 11.83 5.41
C GLU A 225 -9.04 12.22 6.62
N LYS A 226 -8.80 13.44 7.09
CA LYS A 226 -9.58 14.02 8.18
C LYS A 226 -11.05 14.11 7.77
N GLY A 227 -11.92 13.51 8.59
CA GLY A 227 -13.37 13.48 8.37
C GLY A 227 -13.87 12.25 7.62
N ALA A 228 -13.00 11.44 7.00
CA ALA A 228 -13.42 10.27 6.22
C ALA A 228 -14.11 9.20 7.09
N LEU A 229 -13.65 9.05 8.34
CA LEU A 229 -14.16 8.06 9.30
C LEU A 229 -15.23 8.61 10.25
N ASP A 230 -15.62 9.89 10.17
CA ASP A 230 -16.51 10.53 11.15
C ASP A 230 -17.86 9.80 11.30
N MET A 231 -18.43 9.34 10.18
CA MET A 231 -19.69 8.58 10.20
C MET A 231 -19.53 7.21 10.87
N ALA A 232 -18.41 6.52 10.63
CA ALA A 232 -18.10 5.25 11.27
C ALA A 232 -17.85 5.43 12.77
N ILE A 233 -17.10 6.48 13.16
CA ILE A 233 -16.87 6.88 14.55
C ILE A 233 -18.20 7.18 15.25
N SER A 234 -19.10 7.92 14.59
CA SER A 234 -20.43 8.21 15.12
C SER A 234 -21.26 6.95 15.37
N LEU A 235 -21.26 6.00 14.42
CA LEU A 235 -21.96 4.73 14.59
C LEU A 235 -21.34 3.86 15.70
N GLY A 236 -20.01 3.84 15.80
CA GLY A 236 -19.30 3.17 16.90
C GLY A 236 -19.66 3.75 18.26
N ASN A 237 -19.66 5.08 18.40
CA ASN A 237 -20.06 5.75 19.64
C ASN A 237 -21.51 5.43 20.01
N LYS A 238 -22.46 5.50 19.06
CA LYS A 238 -23.86 5.13 19.31
C LYS A 238 -24.02 3.69 19.79
N THR A 239 -23.24 2.77 19.23
CA THR A 239 -23.22 1.37 19.64
C THR A 239 -22.80 1.25 21.11
N LEU A 240 -21.75 1.96 21.50
CA LEU A 240 -21.24 1.99 22.88
C LEU A 240 -22.18 2.71 23.86
N GLU A 241 -22.88 3.76 23.43
CA GLU A 241 -23.92 4.42 24.23
C GLU A 241 -25.06 3.46 24.55
N SER A 242 -25.45 2.61 23.60
CA SER A 242 -26.49 1.59 23.79
C SER A 242 -26.04 0.40 24.64
N ASN A 243 -24.74 0.07 24.61
CA ASN A 243 -24.14 -1.00 25.40
C ASN A 243 -22.69 -0.65 25.78
N PRO A 244 -22.45 -0.03 26.95
CA PRO A 244 -21.11 0.40 27.35
C PRO A 244 -20.07 -0.71 27.52
N ALA A 245 -20.50 -1.96 27.70
CA ALA A 245 -19.61 -3.12 27.79
C ALA A 245 -19.21 -3.69 26.42
N GLN A 246 -19.80 -3.18 25.33
CA GLN A 246 -19.53 -3.64 23.97
C GLN A 246 -18.11 -3.26 23.55
N LYS A 247 -17.42 -4.17 22.86
CA LYS A 247 -16.18 -3.87 22.13
C LYS A 247 -16.52 -3.48 20.69
N VAL A 248 -15.92 -2.38 20.20
CA VAL A 248 -16.16 -1.86 18.86
C VAL A 248 -14.83 -1.63 18.14
N MET A 249 -14.73 -2.14 16.92
CA MET A 249 -13.65 -1.83 16.00
C MET A 249 -14.24 -1.21 14.73
N ILE A 250 -13.70 -0.07 14.30
CA ILE A 250 -14.01 0.52 13.01
C ILE A 250 -13.08 -0.10 11.98
N ILE A 251 -13.65 -0.48 10.84
CA ILE A 251 -12.94 -1.02 9.69
C ILE A 251 -13.35 -0.23 8.44
N ALA A 252 -12.38 0.16 7.62
CA ALA A 252 -12.65 0.87 6.38
C ALA A 252 -11.80 0.35 5.22
N ASN A 253 -12.39 0.32 4.03
CA ASN A 253 -11.66 0.20 2.77
C ASN A 253 -11.76 1.49 1.98
N ASP A 254 -10.77 1.74 1.11
CA ASP A 254 -10.94 2.69 0.02
C ASP A 254 -11.89 2.14 -1.07
N PRO A 255 -12.32 2.97 -2.04
CA PRO A 255 -13.46 2.64 -2.89
C PRO A 255 -13.31 1.41 -3.79
N ASP A 256 -12.08 1.02 -4.14
CA ASP A 256 -11.78 -0.18 -4.93
C ASP A 256 -11.26 -1.35 -4.08
N ALA A 257 -11.29 -1.20 -2.75
CA ALA A 257 -10.97 -2.21 -1.74
C ALA A 257 -9.55 -2.78 -1.81
N ASP A 258 -8.57 -1.98 -2.27
CA ASP A 258 -7.16 -2.36 -2.17
C ASP A 258 -6.51 -1.87 -0.86
N ARG A 259 -6.99 -0.78 -0.27
CA ARG A 259 -6.54 -0.27 1.04
C ARG A 259 -7.41 -0.75 2.18
N PHE A 260 -6.83 -0.82 3.36
CA PHE A 260 -7.53 -1.21 4.58
C PHE A 260 -7.11 -0.36 5.76
N CYS A 261 -8.05 0.10 6.58
CA CYS A 261 -7.86 0.82 7.83
C CYS A 261 -8.65 0.18 8.96
N ALA A 262 -8.05 0.14 10.16
CA ALA A 262 -8.74 -0.16 11.40
C ALA A 262 -8.63 1.01 12.38
N ALA A 263 -9.63 1.18 13.25
CA ALA A 263 -9.54 2.04 14.41
C ALA A 263 -10.27 1.43 15.60
N GLU A 264 -9.70 1.54 16.79
CA GLU A 264 -10.26 1.03 18.04
C GLU A 264 -10.39 2.17 19.05
N ARG A 265 -11.42 2.10 19.91
CA ARG A 265 -11.62 3.13 20.93
C ARG A 265 -10.66 2.92 22.10
N ILE A 266 -9.89 3.94 22.44
CA ILE A 266 -9.08 3.98 23.66
C ILE A 266 -9.95 4.53 24.79
N PHE A 267 -10.31 3.69 25.76
CA PHE A 267 -11.25 4.04 26.83
C PHE A 267 -10.81 5.24 27.68
N LEU A 268 -9.51 5.39 27.95
CA LEU A 268 -8.96 6.49 28.77
C LEU A 268 -9.13 7.87 28.11
N GLU A 269 -9.15 7.90 26.79
CA GLU A 269 -9.22 9.14 26.00
C GLU A 269 -10.58 9.36 25.34
N GLY A 270 -11.40 8.30 25.26
CA GLY A 270 -12.70 8.33 24.62
C GLY A 270 -12.66 8.49 23.09
N VAL A 271 -11.48 8.42 22.47
CA VAL A 271 -11.26 8.60 21.03
C VAL A 271 -11.04 7.26 20.32
N PHE A 272 -11.38 7.21 19.03
CA PHE A 272 -10.97 6.10 18.17
C PHE A 272 -9.56 6.37 17.65
N TRP A 273 -8.63 5.53 18.07
CA TRP A 273 -7.23 5.54 17.67
C TRP A 273 -7.01 4.55 16.52
N ARG A 274 -6.16 4.94 15.58
CA ARG A 274 -5.74 4.09 14.46
C ARG A 274 -4.45 3.38 14.90
N PRO A 275 -4.46 2.05 15.12
CA PRO A 275 -3.23 1.32 15.41
C PRO A 275 -2.22 1.47 14.27
N ASP A 276 -0.93 1.54 14.60
CA ASP A 276 0.09 1.55 13.54
C ASP A 276 0.00 0.24 12.74
N TRP A 277 0.29 0.32 11.45
CA TRP A 277 -0.39 -0.51 10.46
C TRP A 277 0.37 -1.80 10.13
N GLU A 278 1.52 -2.07 10.75
CA GLU A 278 2.34 -3.26 10.47
C GLU A 278 2.15 -4.41 11.47
N HIS A 279 1.46 -4.17 12.58
CA HIS A 279 1.39 -5.11 13.70
C HIS A 279 0.75 -6.50 13.45
N PRO A 280 -0.13 -6.72 12.44
CA PRO A 280 -0.61 -8.07 12.13
C PRO A 280 0.51 -9.09 11.88
N CYS A 281 1.67 -8.63 11.37
CA CYS A 281 2.82 -9.48 11.10
C CYS A 281 3.39 -10.15 12.36
N LEU A 282 3.27 -9.50 13.52
CA LEU A 282 3.82 -10.00 14.79
C LEU A 282 3.13 -11.29 15.22
N LEU A 283 1.87 -11.46 14.83
CA LEU A 283 1.10 -12.66 15.16
C LEU A 283 1.48 -13.82 14.26
N ASP A 284 1.73 -13.57 12.97
CA ASP A 284 2.23 -14.62 12.07
C ASP A 284 3.56 -15.16 12.58
N VAL A 285 4.45 -14.27 13.02
CA VAL A 285 5.73 -14.67 13.64
C VAL A 285 5.47 -15.50 14.92
N ALA A 286 4.66 -15.00 15.84
CA ALA A 286 4.37 -15.68 17.09
C ALA A 286 3.69 -17.05 16.88
N GLU A 287 2.82 -17.18 15.89
CA GLU A 287 2.15 -18.43 15.54
C GLU A 287 3.14 -19.43 14.94
N LEU A 288 3.98 -19.01 13.99
CA LEU A 288 5.01 -19.88 13.41
C LEU A 288 5.96 -20.41 14.49
N GLN A 289 6.33 -19.58 15.45
CA GLN A 289 7.15 -19.98 16.58
C GLN A 289 6.44 -20.99 17.48
N LYS A 290 5.17 -20.77 17.82
CA LYS A 290 4.35 -21.74 18.59
C LYS A 290 4.27 -23.09 17.88
N LEU A 291 4.22 -23.09 16.54
CA LEU A 291 4.21 -24.29 15.71
C LEU A 291 5.61 -24.90 15.48
N GLY A 292 6.67 -24.30 16.01
CA GLY A 292 8.06 -24.74 15.82
C GLY A 292 8.53 -24.67 14.37
N LYS A 293 7.90 -23.83 13.54
CA LYS A 293 8.27 -23.66 12.13
C LYS A 293 9.49 -22.74 12.03
N PRO A 294 10.49 -23.09 11.21
CA PRO A 294 11.68 -22.28 11.06
C PRO A 294 11.36 -20.97 10.32
N LEU A 295 11.97 -19.87 10.76
CA LEU A 295 11.77 -18.53 10.21
C LEU A 295 12.82 -18.13 9.15
N ASP A 296 13.87 -18.94 8.96
CA ASP A 296 15.00 -18.66 8.07
C ASP A 296 14.62 -18.60 6.58
N ARG A 297 13.48 -19.19 6.20
CA ARG A 297 12.88 -19.12 4.87
C ARG A 297 11.62 -18.27 4.79
N ILE A 298 11.35 -17.48 5.82
CA ILE A 298 10.28 -16.48 5.80
C ILE A 298 10.86 -15.15 5.33
N ALA A 299 10.09 -14.43 4.52
CA ALA A 299 10.37 -13.06 4.17
C ALA A 299 9.18 -12.14 4.41
N MET A 300 9.48 -10.91 4.82
CA MET A 300 8.51 -9.82 4.89
C MET A 300 9.12 -8.55 4.31
N LEU A 301 8.29 -7.66 3.78
CA LEU A 301 8.75 -6.46 3.08
C LEU A 301 8.03 -5.21 3.58
N SER A 302 8.70 -4.07 3.50
CA SER A 302 8.02 -2.77 3.60
C SER A 302 8.61 -1.74 2.66
N SER A 303 7.87 -0.65 2.47
CA SER A 303 8.36 0.50 1.73
C SER A 303 9.42 1.24 2.57
N THR A 304 10.38 1.90 1.90
CA THR A 304 11.44 2.70 2.56
C THR A 304 10.95 3.88 3.40
N VAL A 305 9.66 4.20 3.35
CA VAL A 305 9.02 5.28 4.12
C VAL A 305 7.95 4.74 5.08
N SER A 306 7.83 3.42 5.16
CA SER A 306 7.05 2.72 6.18
C SER A 306 7.89 2.52 7.44
N SER A 307 7.23 2.19 8.56
CA SER A 307 7.92 2.06 9.84
C SER A 307 8.97 0.94 9.82
N HIS A 308 10.05 1.16 10.58
CA HIS A 308 11.16 0.24 10.71
C HIS A 308 10.91 -0.85 11.77
N LEU A 309 9.74 -0.87 12.42
CA LEU A 309 9.38 -1.93 13.38
C LEU A 309 9.51 -3.31 12.75
N LEU A 310 9.01 -3.51 11.53
CA LEU A 310 9.09 -4.80 10.83
C LEU A 310 10.54 -5.24 10.59
N ALA A 311 11.42 -4.31 10.24
CA ALA A 311 12.86 -4.57 10.10
C ALA A 311 13.47 -5.01 11.43
N GLN A 312 13.02 -4.39 12.52
CA GLN A 312 13.53 -4.61 13.86
C GLN A 312 13.09 -5.98 14.42
N VAL A 313 11.83 -6.37 14.16
CA VAL A 313 11.29 -7.71 14.43
C VAL A 313 12.07 -8.75 13.63
N ALA A 314 12.33 -8.53 12.35
CA ALA A 314 13.10 -9.44 11.52
C ALA A 314 14.50 -9.74 12.06
N ARG A 315 15.19 -8.71 12.57
CA ARG A 315 16.53 -8.86 13.15
C ARG A 315 16.54 -9.75 14.39
N GLN A 316 15.53 -9.67 15.25
CA GLN A 316 15.47 -10.47 16.47
C GLN A 316 14.97 -11.89 16.19
N GLU A 317 13.94 -12.01 15.35
CA GLU A 317 13.24 -13.28 15.13
C GLU A 317 13.91 -14.12 14.02
N GLY A 318 14.81 -13.52 13.23
CA GLY A 318 15.68 -14.23 12.30
C GLY A 318 15.06 -14.53 10.93
N PHE A 319 13.99 -13.85 10.54
CA PHE A 319 13.45 -13.91 9.17
C PHE A 319 14.07 -12.86 8.24
N LYS A 320 13.90 -13.04 6.93
CA LYS A 320 14.40 -12.11 5.92
C LYS A 320 13.51 -10.87 5.87
N PHE A 321 14.10 -9.70 6.04
CA PHE A 321 13.43 -8.43 5.74
C PHE A 321 14.06 -7.75 4.53
N LYS A 322 13.22 -7.15 3.69
CA LYS A 322 13.65 -6.34 2.55
C LYS A 322 12.82 -5.05 2.45
N GLU A 323 13.51 -3.92 2.41
CA GLU A 323 12.92 -2.64 2.02
C GLU A 323 12.82 -2.54 0.49
N THR A 324 11.82 -1.82 -0.01
CA THR A 324 11.74 -1.43 -1.42
C THR A 324 11.32 0.04 -1.58
N LEU A 325 11.55 0.63 -2.76
CA LEU A 325 11.04 1.98 -3.06
C LEU A 325 9.52 2.05 -2.92
N THR A 326 8.97 3.19 -2.51
CA THR A 326 7.52 3.35 -2.38
C THR A 326 6.77 3.03 -3.68
N GLY A 327 5.60 2.44 -3.51
CA GLY A 327 4.74 1.92 -4.54
C GLY A 327 4.74 0.40 -4.49
N PHE A 328 3.56 -0.17 -4.23
CA PHE A 328 3.35 -1.62 -4.14
C PHE A 328 3.82 -2.43 -5.35
N LYS A 329 3.98 -1.81 -6.52
CA LYS A 329 4.65 -2.41 -7.69
C LYS A 329 6.07 -2.90 -7.36
N ASN A 330 6.82 -2.20 -6.52
CA ASN A 330 8.17 -2.60 -6.11
C ASN A 330 8.11 -3.75 -5.09
N LEU A 331 7.23 -3.64 -4.09
CA LEU A 331 6.99 -4.68 -3.09
C LEU A 331 6.59 -6.01 -3.75
N GLY A 332 5.62 -5.98 -4.66
CA GLY A 332 5.12 -7.17 -5.33
C GLY A 332 6.16 -7.85 -6.23
N ASN A 333 6.97 -7.05 -6.97
CA ASN A 333 8.04 -7.62 -7.80
C ASN A 333 9.18 -8.18 -6.96
N GLU A 334 9.51 -7.56 -5.82
CA GLU A 334 10.52 -8.08 -4.91
C GLU A 334 10.04 -9.33 -4.17
N ALA A 335 8.76 -9.38 -3.78
CA ALA A 335 8.15 -10.58 -3.22
C ALA A 335 8.27 -11.77 -4.19
N LEU A 336 8.01 -11.56 -5.48
CA LEU A 336 8.21 -12.58 -6.51
C LEU A 336 9.68 -13.00 -6.68
N ASN A 337 10.65 -12.09 -6.50
CA ASN A 337 12.07 -12.44 -6.54
C ASN A 337 12.44 -13.32 -5.36
N LEU A 338 11.99 -12.96 -4.15
CA LEU A 338 12.21 -13.73 -2.93
C LEU A 338 11.58 -15.13 -3.03
N GLU A 339 10.38 -15.27 -3.60
CA GLU A 339 9.79 -16.58 -3.85
C GLU A 339 10.65 -17.45 -4.79
N LYS A 340 11.24 -16.87 -5.85
CA LYS A 340 12.16 -17.58 -6.74
C LYS A 340 13.46 -17.99 -6.04
N GLU A 341 13.89 -17.24 -5.04
CA GLU A 341 15.03 -17.58 -4.17
C GLU A 341 14.67 -18.64 -3.10
N GLY A 342 13.41 -19.08 -3.06
CA GLY A 342 12.93 -20.10 -2.14
C GLY A 342 12.49 -19.56 -0.77
N TYR A 343 12.26 -18.25 -0.64
CA TYR A 343 11.59 -17.69 0.53
C TYR A 343 10.07 -17.77 0.38
N LYS A 344 9.40 -17.82 1.52
CA LYS A 344 7.96 -17.69 1.64
C LYS A 344 7.64 -16.27 2.11
N VAL A 345 7.02 -15.48 1.26
CA VAL A 345 6.65 -14.09 1.59
C VAL A 345 5.30 -14.09 2.29
N LEU A 346 5.28 -13.73 3.58
CA LEU A 346 4.05 -13.74 4.37
C LEU A 346 3.34 -12.40 4.38
N PHE A 347 4.13 -11.33 4.36
CA PHE A 347 3.62 -9.99 4.60
C PHE A 347 4.40 -8.94 3.82
N ALA A 348 3.70 -8.02 3.18
CA ALA A 348 4.28 -6.75 2.76
C ALA A 348 3.37 -5.59 3.17
N TYR A 349 4.00 -4.48 3.54
CA TYR A 349 3.31 -3.32 4.08
C TYR A 349 3.82 -2.01 3.47
N GLU A 350 2.87 -1.10 3.24
CA GLU A 350 3.14 0.30 2.90
C GLU A 350 2.29 1.21 3.78
N GLU A 351 2.90 2.27 4.31
CA GLU A 351 2.28 3.20 5.28
C GLU A 351 1.01 3.86 4.76
N ALA A 352 0.89 3.99 3.44
CA ALA A 352 -0.31 4.44 2.75
C ALA A 352 -1.41 3.35 2.69
N LEU A 353 -1.62 2.67 3.82
CA LEU A 353 -2.69 1.70 4.07
C LEU A 353 -2.67 0.44 3.19
N GLY A 354 -1.48 0.08 2.71
CA GLY A 354 -1.28 -1.06 1.83
C GLY A 354 -0.86 -2.30 2.59
N TYR A 355 -1.62 -3.38 2.46
CA TYR A 355 -1.34 -4.67 3.08
C TYR A 355 -1.33 -5.77 2.03
N MET A 356 -0.37 -6.68 2.11
CA MET A 356 -0.33 -7.88 1.30
C MET A 356 -0.05 -9.07 2.19
N PHE A 357 -0.90 -10.08 2.08
CA PHE A 357 -0.80 -11.35 2.81
C PHE A 357 -0.61 -12.50 1.81
N GLU A 358 -0.34 -13.70 2.33
CA GLU A 358 -0.12 -14.91 1.53
C GLU A 358 -1.41 -15.46 0.87
N THR A 359 -2.05 -14.67 0.00
CA THR A 359 -3.19 -15.11 -0.86
C THR A 359 -2.74 -15.47 -2.28
N GLY A 360 -1.45 -15.25 -2.59
CA GLY A 360 -0.89 -15.40 -3.92
C GLY A 360 -1.07 -14.17 -4.82
N ILE A 361 -1.55 -13.05 -4.27
CA ILE A 361 -1.59 -11.73 -4.90
C ILE A 361 -0.38 -10.93 -4.42
N PHE A 362 0.28 -10.23 -5.34
CA PHE A 362 1.45 -9.38 -5.06
C PHE A 362 1.11 -7.90 -5.28
N ASP A 363 -0.03 -7.48 -4.75
CA ASP A 363 -0.50 -6.10 -4.65
C ASP A 363 -1.24 -5.97 -3.32
N LYS A 364 -1.70 -4.76 -3.00
CA LYS A 364 -2.52 -4.50 -1.83
C LYS A 364 -3.83 -5.29 -1.92
N ASP A 365 -4.21 -5.87 -0.79
CA ASP A 365 -5.42 -6.64 -0.63
C ASP A 365 -6.14 -6.24 0.66
N GLY A 366 -6.96 -5.19 0.54
CA GLY A 366 -7.72 -4.66 1.66
C GLY A 366 -8.76 -5.64 2.20
N LEU A 367 -9.23 -6.60 1.40
CA LEU A 367 -10.21 -7.61 1.82
C LEU A 367 -9.54 -8.72 2.65
N ALA A 368 -8.35 -9.17 2.23
CA ALA A 368 -7.53 -10.07 3.03
C ALA A 368 -7.18 -9.43 4.38
N ALA A 369 -6.81 -8.14 4.37
CA ALA A 369 -6.52 -7.39 5.58
C ALA A 369 -7.71 -7.35 6.56
N ILE A 370 -8.95 -7.17 6.08
CA ILE A 370 -10.12 -7.21 6.95
C ILE A 370 -10.20 -8.52 7.73
N VAL A 371 -10.02 -9.66 7.05
CA VAL A 371 -10.09 -10.96 7.71
C VAL A 371 -9.02 -11.07 8.78
N VAL A 372 -7.77 -10.79 8.44
CA VAL A 372 -6.64 -10.88 9.39
C VAL A 372 -6.87 -9.99 10.63
N TRP A 373 -7.34 -8.76 10.44
CA TRP A 373 -7.60 -7.84 11.54
C TRP A 373 -8.81 -8.25 12.38
N ALA A 374 -9.88 -8.78 11.78
CA ALA A 374 -11.04 -9.27 12.51
C ALA A 374 -10.72 -10.52 13.36
N GLU A 375 -9.90 -11.44 12.84
CA GLU A 375 -9.37 -12.60 13.56
C GLU A 375 -8.51 -12.17 14.75
N LEU A 376 -7.59 -11.22 14.53
CA LEU A 376 -6.73 -10.64 15.55
C LEU A 376 -7.55 -10.00 16.67
N ALA A 377 -8.45 -9.09 16.30
CA ALA A 377 -9.27 -8.37 17.27
C ALA A 377 -10.09 -9.36 18.11
N THR A 378 -10.70 -10.35 17.46
CA THR A 378 -11.50 -11.39 18.14
C THR A 378 -10.65 -12.21 19.12
N GLU A 379 -9.46 -12.66 18.70
CA GLU A 379 -8.54 -13.42 19.56
C GLU A 379 -8.16 -12.65 20.83
N LEU A 380 -7.77 -11.38 20.67
CA LEU A 380 -7.39 -10.53 21.80
C LEU A 380 -8.59 -10.25 22.68
N ALA A 381 -9.75 -10.00 22.08
CA ALA A 381 -10.96 -9.70 22.83
C ALA A 381 -11.44 -10.86 23.69
N GLN A 382 -11.35 -12.09 23.20
CA GLN A 382 -11.63 -13.32 23.95
C GLN A 382 -10.65 -13.52 25.12
N ARG A 383 -9.41 -13.04 24.97
CA ARG A 383 -8.40 -13.03 26.06
C ARG A 383 -8.56 -11.85 27.04
N GLY A 384 -9.61 -11.05 26.89
CA GLY A 384 -9.84 -9.89 27.74
C GLY A 384 -8.95 -8.68 27.41
N SER A 385 -8.27 -8.69 26.27
CA SER A 385 -7.43 -7.60 25.77
C SER A 385 -8.11 -6.89 24.59
N SER A 386 -7.48 -5.85 24.07
CA SER A 386 -7.84 -5.12 22.85
C SER A 386 -6.61 -5.06 21.93
N VAL A 387 -6.76 -4.64 20.68
CA VAL A 387 -5.57 -4.44 19.84
C VAL A 387 -4.71 -3.34 20.41
N ALA A 388 -5.30 -2.23 20.84
CA ALA A 388 -4.59 -1.15 21.52
C ALA A 388 -3.83 -1.66 22.77
N ASP A 389 -4.46 -2.46 23.63
CA ASP A 389 -3.79 -3.03 24.82
C ASP A 389 -2.67 -3.99 24.42
N TYR A 390 -2.83 -4.79 23.36
CA TYR A 390 -1.80 -5.69 22.89
C TYR A 390 -0.59 -4.92 22.35
N LEU A 391 -0.83 -3.86 21.57
CA LEU A 391 0.22 -2.97 21.11
C LEU A 391 0.89 -2.27 22.29
N GLU A 392 0.12 -1.73 23.21
CA GLU A 392 0.65 -1.16 24.45
C GLU A 392 1.42 -2.20 25.26
N SER A 393 1.02 -3.48 25.26
CA SER A 393 1.72 -4.55 25.99
C SER A 393 3.07 -4.90 25.37
N ILE A 394 3.20 -4.84 24.04
CA ILE A 394 4.48 -4.91 23.34
C ILE A 394 5.42 -3.81 23.87
N TYR A 395 4.84 -2.66 24.25
CA TYR A 395 5.56 -1.50 24.74
C TYR A 395 5.69 -1.40 26.30
N LYS A 396 4.77 -1.92 27.14
CA LYS A 396 4.60 -1.50 28.56
C LYS A 396 4.59 -2.55 29.69
N THR A 397 4.70 -3.88 29.51
CA THR A 397 4.56 -4.82 30.67
C THR A 397 5.87 -5.20 31.41
N ALA A 398 5.95 -4.95 32.73
CA ALA A 398 7.18 -4.81 33.54
C ALA A 398 8.14 -6.03 33.62
N ASP A 399 7.65 -7.25 33.43
CA ASP A 399 8.50 -8.46 33.53
C ASP A 399 8.97 -8.97 32.16
N VAL A 400 8.37 -8.49 31.07
CA VAL A 400 8.76 -8.73 29.66
C VAL A 400 9.40 -7.46 29.05
N LEU A 401 9.27 -6.32 29.74
CA LEU A 401 9.68 -4.97 29.37
C LEU A 401 11.18 -4.82 29.13
N LEU A 402 12.01 -5.48 29.93
CA LEU A 402 13.47 -5.41 29.75
C LEU A 402 13.96 -6.26 28.57
N PHE A 403 13.12 -7.15 28.04
CA PHE A 403 13.47 -7.92 26.85
C PHE A 403 12.89 -7.26 25.61
N LEU A 404 11.58 -7.03 25.47
CA LEU A 404 11.00 -6.56 24.20
C LEU A 404 11.18 -5.05 23.95
N ALA A 405 10.99 -4.17 24.95
CA ALA A 405 11.24 -2.73 24.77
C ALA A 405 12.76 -2.42 24.68
N ALA A 406 13.61 -3.24 25.33
CA ALA A 406 15.05 -3.20 25.10
C ALA A 406 15.47 -3.87 23.77
N SER A 407 14.69 -4.83 23.27
CA SER A 407 14.96 -5.54 22.01
C SER A 407 14.44 -4.80 20.80
N TYR A 408 13.42 -3.94 20.91
CA TYR A 408 12.77 -3.30 19.76
C TYR A 408 12.72 -1.76 19.81
N GLY A 409 12.58 -1.12 20.97
CA GLY A 409 12.40 0.33 21.10
C GLY A 409 10.97 0.81 20.85
N TYR A 410 10.62 2.02 21.31
CA TYR A 410 9.36 2.71 21.00
C TYR A 410 9.49 3.47 19.68
N PHE A 411 8.54 3.30 18.77
CA PHE A 411 8.49 4.03 17.51
C PHE A 411 7.40 5.12 17.54
N ALA A 412 7.73 6.30 17.05
CA ALA A 412 6.78 7.40 16.82
C ALA A 412 6.95 7.90 15.39
N THR A 413 5.85 8.25 14.71
CA THR A 413 5.92 8.73 13.33
C THR A 413 5.22 10.07 13.18
N ASN A 414 5.79 10.97 12.38
CA ASN A 414 5.17 12.21 11.92
C ASN A 414 5.43 12.35 10.42
N ASN A 415 4.39 12.05 9.64
CA ASN A 415 4.43 12.03 8.19
C ASN A 415 3.55 13.14 7.65
N GLY A 416 4.01 13.82 6.61
CA GLY A 416 3.28 14.95 6.05
C GLY A 416 3.90 15.46 4.77
N TYR A 417 3.58 16.70 4.42
CA TYR A 417 4.16 17.34 3.25
C TYR A 417 4.27 18.85 3.46
N PHE A 418 5.29 19.43 2.83
CA PHE A 418 5.39 20.85 2.59
C PHE A 418 4.75 21.17 1.23
N VAL A 419 4.06 22.31 1.16
CA VAL A 419 3.51 22.84 -0.09
C VAL A 419 4.64 23.56 -0.82
N CYS A 420 4.88 23.16 -2.06
CA CYS A 420 5.88 23.75 -2.94
C CYS A 420 5.18 24.56 -4.02
N LYS A 421 5.35 25.88 -4.02
CA LYS A 421 4.81 26.74 -5.08
C LYS A 421 5.70 26.73 -6.32
N ASP A 422 7.00 26.51 -6.13
CA ASP A 422 7.98 26.43 -7.21
C ASP A 422 8.74 25.08 -7.18
N PRO A 423 8.42 24.13 -8.07
CA PRO A 423 9.14 22.86 -8.18
C PRO A 423 10.65 23.02 -8.45
N SER A 424 11.07 24.11 -9.11
CA SER A 424 12.50 24.35 -9.37
C SER A 424 13.27 24.70 -8.09
N ALA A 425 12.61 25.39 -7.14
CA ALA A 425 13.19 25.68 -5.82
C ALA A 425 13.47 24.40 -5.03
N VAL A 426 12.63 23.38 -5.16
CA VAL A 426 12.85 22.07 -4.52
C VAL A 426 14.13 21.43 -5.01
N LYS A 427 14.33 21.37 -6.34
CA LYS A 427 15.55 20.80 -6.93
C LYS A 427 16.81 21.54 -6.45
N THR A 428 16.76 22.87 -6.44
CA THR A 428 17.87 23.70 -5.93
C THR A 428 18.17 23.40 -4.47
N LYS A 429 17.16 23.20 -3.62
CA LYS A 429 17.38 22.82 -2.22
C LYS A 429 18.01 21.45 -2.06
N PHE A 430 17.57 20.44 -2.81
CA PHE A 430 18.21 19.12 -2.79
C PHE A 430 19.66 19.18 -3.25
N GLN A 431 19.98 20.00 -4.26
CA GLN A 431 21.36 20.25 -4.67
C GLN A 431 22.18 20.92 -3.56
N ARG A 432 21.62 21.91 -2.86
CA ARG A 432 22.28 22.54 -1.70
C ARG A 432 22.50 21.55 -0.56
N LEU A 433 21.54 20.67 -0.27
CA LEU A 433 21.72 19.59 0.70
C LEU A 433 22.87 18.66 0.30
N ARG A 434 23.06 18.36 -0.99
CA ARG A 434 24.15 17.49 -1.45
C ARG A 434 25.52 18.15 -1.44
N PHE A 435 25.60 19.42 -1.83
CA PHE A 435 26.87 20.05 -2.23
C PHE A 435 27.23 21.31 -1.44
N GLY A 436 26.37 21.75 -0.52
CA GLY A 436 26.53 22.98 0.26
C GLY A 436 26.33 24.24 -0.59
N ASP A 437 26.89 25.36 -0.14
CA ASP A 437 26.71 26.69 -0.77
C ASP A 437 27.26 26.78 -2.21
N GLN A 438 28.18 25.88 -2.58
CA GLN A 438 28.76 25.79 -3.94
C GLN A 438 28.03 24.79 -4.84
N ALA A 439 26.73 24.55 -4.59
CA ALA A 439 25.97 23.54 -5.32
C ALA A 439 25.95 23.74 -6.85
N GLU A 440 25.84 24.99 -7.33
CA GLU A 440 25.80 25.29 -8.77
C GLU A 440 27.11 24.89 -9.48
N GLU A 441 28.26 24.97 -8.79
CA GLU A 441 29.58 24.61 -9.33
C GLU A 441 29.87 23.10 -9.23
N ARG A 442 29.20 22.38 -8.32
CA ARG A 442 29.48 20.97 -7.97
C ARG A 442 28.42 19.97 -8.45
N ALA A 443 27.28 20.43 -8.96
CA ALA A 443 26.15 19.56 -9.27
C ALA A 443 26.28 18.71 -10.56
N ASP A 444 27.36 18.88 -11.35
CA ASP A 444 27.59 18.13 -12.60
C ASP A 444 28.98 17.43 -12.63
N PRO A 445 29.20 16.40 -11.80
CA PRO A 445 30.46 15.68 -11.77
C PRO A 445 30.57 14.72 -12.96
N SER A 446 31.71 14.76 -13.66
CA SER A 446 31.99 13.88 -14.82
C SER A 446 32.22 12.40 -14.46
N SER A 447 32.34 12.07 -13.17
CA SER A 447 32.47 10.70 -12.68
C SER A 447 31.92 10.53 -11.26
N ARG A 448 31.58 9.30 -10.87
CA ARG A 448 31.13 8.98 -9.51
C ARG A 448 32.17 9.31 -8.46
N SER A 449 33.46 9.05 -8.72
CA SER A 449 34.53 9.37 -7.77
C SER A 449 34.59 10.87 -7.48
N MET A 450 34.48 11.71 -8.53
CA MET A 450 34.41 13.17 -8.36
C MET A 450 33.16 13.61 -7.62
N MET A 451 32.01 12.99 -7.91
CA MET A 451 30.77 13.26 -7.16
C MET A 451 30.99 13.04 -5.66
N LEU A 452 31.54 11.87 -5.28
CA LEU A 452 31.78 11.52 -3.88
C LEU A 452 32.73 12.50 -3.19
N GLU A 453 33.75 13.01 -3.87
CA GLU A 453 34.68 14.02 -3.35
C GLU A 453 34.03 15.40 -3.15
N GLN A 454 32.97 15.70 -3.90
CA GLN A 454 32.27 16.99 -3.88
C GLN A 454 31.09 17.05 -2.91
N LEU A 455 30.57 15.90 -2.46
CA LEU A 455 29.46 15.85 -1.51
C LEU A 455 29.79 16.57 -0.20
N ARG A 456 28.90 17.45 0.24
CA ARG A 456 28.95 18.21 1.50
C ARG A 456 27.57 18.19 2.15
N PHE A 457 27.10 17.00 2.49
CA PHE A 457 25.86 16.86 3.23
C PHE A 457 25.92 17.54 4.60
N PRO A 458 24.78 18.04 5.12
CA PRO A 458 24.68 18.48 6.50
C PRO A 458 25.17 17.40 7.47
N THR A 459 25.85 17.82 8.53
CA THR A 459 26.34 16.93 9.59
C THR A 459 25.42 16.90 10.80
N THR A 460 24.43 17.81 10.86
CA THR A 460 23.46 17.92 11.95
C THR A 460 22.07 18.30 11.42
N LEU A 461 21.03 17.94 12.16
CA LEU A 461 19.64 18.39 11.98
C LEU A 461 18.98 18.54 13.35
N ALA A 462 18.32 19.67 13.63
CA ALA A 462 17.77 20.00 14.94
C ALA A 462 18.83 19.93 16.08
N GLY A 463 20.09 20.21 15.76
CA GLY A 463 21.22 20.10 16.70
C GLY A 463 21.70 18.68 16.99
N TYR A 464 21.06 17.64 16.45
CA TYR A 464 21.49 16.26 16.56
C TYR A 464 22.45 15.88 15.42
N PRO A 465 23.45 15.00 15.66
CA PRO A 465 24.36 14.54 14.61
C PRO A 465 23.62 13.66 13.59
N ILE A 466 23.97 13.81 12.31
CA ILE A 466 23.55 12.90 11.24
C ILE A 466 24.60 11.78 11.13
N THR A 467 24.19 10.55 11.37
CA THR A 467 25.07 9.37 11.43
C THR A 467 25.13 8.60 10.11
N ARG A 468 24.01 8.59 9.37
CA ARG A 468 23.91 7.95 8.05
C ARG A 468 23.07 8.80 7.11
N ILE A 469 23.41 8.75 5.82
CA ILE A 469 22.67 9.42 4.75
C ILE A 469 22.51 8.43 3.61
N ARG A 470 21.27 8.28 3.16
CA ARG A 470 20.88 7.49 1.99
C ARG A 470 20.16 8.40 1.01
N ASP A 471 20.79 8.69 -0.11
CA ASP A 471 20.27 9.49 -1.20
C ASP A 471 20.02 8.60 -2.42
N LEU A 472 18.77 8.20 -2.62
CA LEU A 472 18.39 7.30 -3.69
C LEU A 472 18.34 8.01 -5.05
N THR A 473 18.30 9.35 -5.10
CA THR A 473 18.39 10.10 -6.36
C THR A 473 19.73 9.87 -7.06
N ILE A 474 20.82 9.86 -6.30
CA ILE A 474 22.19 9.70 -6.84
C ILE A 474 22.80 8.33 -6.54
N ALA A 475 21.98 7.38 -6.05
CA ALA A 475 22.41 6.06 -5.60
C ALA A 475 23.59 6.14 -4.62
N TYR A 476 23.45 6.93 -3.56
CA TYR A 476 24.45 7.12 -2.52
C TYR A 476 23.94 6.62 -1.16
N ASP A 477 24.78 5.86 -0.46
CA ASP A 477 24.55 5.49 0.94
C ASP A 477 25.91 5.34 1.64
N ASN A 478 26.17 6.18 2.64
CA ASN A 478 27.45 6.21 3.32
C ASN A 478 27.72 4.98 4.22
N SER A 479 26.74 4.10 4.40
CA SER A 479 26.91 2.83 5.12
C SER A 479 27.57 1.70 4.29
N TYR A 480 27.79 1.89 2.98
CA TYR A 480 28.39 0.89 2.08
C TYR A 480 29.75 1.31 1.50
N PRO A 481 30.79 1.57 2.32
CA PRO A 481 32.11 1.94 1.81
C PRO A 481 32.80 0.79 1.05
N PRO A 482 33.70 1.09 0.09
CA PRO A 482 34.09 2.43 -0.36
C PRO A 482 33.23 3.01 -1.49
N GLN A 483 32.35 2.23 -2.14
CA GLN A 483 31.58 2.69 -3.31
C GLN A 483 30.34 3.51 -2.94
N CYS A 484 29.88 3.42 -1.69
CA CYS A 484 28.70 4.07 -1.14
C CYS A 484 27.45 3.84 -1.99
N VAL A 485 27.24 2.61 -2.48
CA VAL A 485 26.07 2.25 -3.30
C VAL A 485 25.04 1.55 -2.40
N PRO A 486 23.78 2.02 -2.35
CA PRO A 486 22.75 1.39 -1.52
C PRO A 486 22.36 0.01 -2.06
N ASP A 487 21.91 -0.88 -1.16
CA ASP A 487 21.16 -2.11 -1.48
C ASP A 487 19.69 -1.79 -1.85
N LEU A 488 19.48 -0.74 -2.63
CA LEU A 488 18.20 -0.27 -3.15
C LEU A 488 18.43 0.35 -4.53
N ARG A 489 17.41 0.28 -5.39
CA ARG A 489 17.46 0.94 -6.71
C ARG A 489 17.43 2.45 -6.55
N SER A 490 18.03 3.16 -7.51
CA SER A 490 17.93 4.61 -7.60
C SER A 490 16.49 5.05 -7.85
N SER A 491 16.12 6.17 -7.26
CA SER A 491 14.86 6.86 -7.50
C SER A 491 15.01 7.83 -8.68
N SER A 492 13.99 7.93 -9.53
CA SER A 492 13.89 9.00 -10.53
C SER A 492 13.42 10.32 -9.93
N ASP A 493 12.72 10.26 -8.80
CA ASP A 493 12.27 11.40 -8.02
C ASP A 493 13.33 11.75 -6.96
N GLU A 494 13.32 13.00 -6.49
CA GLU A 494 14.19 13.41 -5.39
C GLU A 494 13.84 12.62 -4.12
N MET A 495 14.81 11.94 -3.52
CA MET A 495 14.62 11.12 -2.32
C MET A 495 15.90 11.00 -1.48
N ILE A 496 15.91 11.65 -0.31
CA ILE A 496 17.02 11.59 0.65
C ILE A 496 16.48 11.19 2.03
N THR A 497 17.12 10.21 2.65
CA THR A 497 16.89 9.76 4.03
C THR A 497 18.10 10.13 4.89
N PHE A 498 17.84 10.82 5.99
CA PHE A 498 18.80 11.17 7.02
C PHE A 498 18.53 10.31 8.27
N TYR A 499 19.58 9.69 8.80
CA TYR A 499 19.55 9.00 10.09
C TYR A 499 20.19 9.93 11.11
N VAL A 500 19.41 10.36 12.08
CA VAL A 500 19.69 11.49 12.97
C VAL A 500 19.68 11.03 14.41
N GLY A 501 20.71 11.42 15.17
CA GLY A 501 20.91 10.99 16.55
C GLY A 501 21.82 9.76 16.71
N GLY A 502 22.08 9.40 17.96
CA GLY A 502 22.93 8.29 18.41
C GLY A 502 22.76 8.10 19.93
N GLU A 503 23.15 6.93 20.46
CA GLU A 503 22.92 6.39 21.83
C GLU A 503 21.71 6.98 22.61
N ALA A 504 20.68 6.15 22.85
CA ALA A 504 19.35 6.48 23.41
C ALA A 504 18.29 7.01 22.41
N GLY A 505 18.39 6.59 21.14
CA GLY A 505 17.30 6.70 20.16
C GLY A 505 17.70 7.42 18.87
N GLU A 506 17.29 6.87 17.73
CA GLU A 506 17.56 7.34 16.36
C GLU A 506 16.28 7.86 15.71
N VAL A 507 16.37 8.92 14.92
CA VAL A 507 15.30 9.42 14.06
C VAL A 507 15.68 9.23 12.60
N ILE A 508 14.81 8.61 11.82
CA ILE A 508 14.94 8.42 10.38
C ILE A 508 14.01 9.42 9.70
N ALA A 509 14.58 10.38 8.98
CA ALA A 509 13.84 11.42 8.29
C ALA A 509 14.04 11.30 6.78
N THR A 510 12.99 10.93 6.06
CA THR A 510 13.00 10.82 4.59
C THR A 510 12.23 11.97 3.95
N LEU A 511 12.89 12.71 3.06
CA LEU A 511 12.29 13.71 2.19
C LEU A 511 12.14 13.14 0.78
N ARG A 512 10.97 13.30 0.16
CA ARG A 512 10.79 12.95 -1.27
C ARG A 512 9.83 13.87 -2.01
N THR A 513 10.11 14.09 -3.29
CA THR A 513 9.12 14.71 -4.18
C THR A 513 7.99 13.73 -4.50
N SER A 514 6.78 14.25 -4.70
CA SER A 514 5.65 13.45 -5.15
C SER A 514 5.65 13.31 -6.67
N GLY A 515 5.65 12.08 -7.18
CA GLY A 515 5.59 11.79 -8.62
C GLY A 515 4.23 12.11 -9.26
N THR A 516 3.16 12.22 -8.48
CA THR A 516 1.80 12.53 -8.98
C THR A 516 1.34 13.96 -8.65
N GLU A 517 1.95 14.61 -7.66
CA GLU A 517 1.56 15.92 -7.15
C GLU A 517 2.79 16.81 -6.99
N SER A 518 3.27 17.41 -8.09
CA SER A 518 4.53 18.17 -8.13
C SER A 518 4.61 19.37 -7.16
N TRP A 519 3.48 19.77 -6.58
CA TRP A 519 3.37 20.80 -5.55
C TRP A 519 3.56 20.28 -4.11
N LYS A 520 3.83 18.98 -3.92
CA LYS A 520 4.11 18.38 -2.59
C LYS A 520 5.56 17.90 -2.48
N LEU A 521 6.26 18.37 -1.45
CA LEU A 521 7.45 17.72 -0.91
C LEU A 521 7.04 16.94 0.34
N LYS A 522 7.01 15.61 0.23
CA LYS A 522 6.60 14.74 1.34
C LYS A 522 7.76 14.51 2.29
N TYR A 523 7.46 14.44 3.59
CA TYR A 523 8.38 14.00 4.61
C TYR A 523 7.79 12.81 5.38
N TYR A 524 8.66 11.89 5.77
CA TYR A 524 8.34 10.76 6.64
C TYR A 524 9.39 10.73 7.73
N VAL A 525 8.98 10.97 8.96
CA VAL A 525 9.89 11.05 10.10
C VAL A 525 9.46 10.01 11.12
N GLU A 526 10.35 9.07 11.40
CA GLU A 526 10.17 8.05 12.42
C GLU A 526 11.26 8.18 13.47
N GLY A 527 10.90 8.20 14.75
CA GLY A 527 11.82 8.20 15.86
C GLY A 527 11.70 6.94 16.68
N SER A 528 12.84 6.37 17.06
CA SER A 528 12.95 5.29 18.03
C SER A 528 13.52 5.82 19.35
N ALA A 529 12.96 5.42 20.49
CA ALA A 529 13.50 5.75 21.81
C ALA A 529 13.17 4.70 22.89
N VAL A 530 13.64 4.92 24.12
CA VAL A 530 13.35 4.05 25.27
C VAL A 530 11.93 4.25 25.83
N ASP A 531 11.27 5.36 25.48
CA ASP A 531 9.90 5.68 25.86
C ASP A 531 9.21 6.51 24.75
N GLN A 532 7.87 6.45 24.73
CA GLN A 532 7.03 7.08 23.72
C GLN A 532 7.18 8.61 23.68
N LEU A 533 7.28 9.28 24.84
CA LEU A 533 7.32 10.74 24.90
C LEU A 533 8.64 11.26 24.34
N THR A 534 9.75 10.59 24.65
CA THR A 534 11.06 10.90 24.08
C THR A 534 11.09 10.67 22.57
N ALA A 535 10.51 9.57 22.09
CA ALA A 535 10.40 9.30 20.65
C ALA A 535 9.61 10.41 19.94
N GLN A 536 8.43 10.75 20.44
CA GLN A 536 7.55 11.77 19.86
C GLN A 536 8.21 13.16 19.86
N ASN A 537 8.80 13.58 20.98
CA ASN A 537 9.47 14.89 21.06
C ASN A 537 10.62 15.02 20.06
N LYS A 538 11.43 13.96 19.87
CA LYS A 538 12.51 13.97 18.89
C LYS A 538 11.98 14.07 17.46
N VAL A 539 10.92 13.32 17.15
CA VAL A 539 10.26 13.36 15.83
C VAL A 539 9.76 14.78 15.53
N ASP A 540 9.04 15.40 16.47
CA ASP A 540 8.48 16.73 16.28
C ASP A 540 9.56 17.81 16.12
N GLN A 541 10.64 17.73 16.90
CA GLN A 541 11.81 18.62 16.75
C GLN A 541 12.45 18.50 15.36
N ILE A 542 12.56 17.28 14.84
CA ILE A 542 13.14 17.03 13.51
C ILE A 542 12.21 17.59 12.42
N VAL A 543 10.90 17.39 12.51
CA VAL A 543 9.93 17.96 11.56
C VAL A 543 9.96 19.48 11.57
N GLU A 544 10.02 20.10 12.75
CA GLU A 544 10.16 21.55 12.90
C GLU A 544 11.46 22.04 12.23
N ALA A 545 12.59 21.39 12.48
CA ALA A 545 13.87 21.76 11.87
C ALA A 545 13.87 21.57 10.34
N LEU A 546 13.23 20.53 9.80
CA LEU A 546 13.04 20.41 8.34
C LEU A 546 12.30 21.64 7.79
N GLY A 547 11.26 22.10 8.49
CA GLY A 547 10.47 23.26 8.10
C GLY A 547 11.23 24.59 8.23
N GLU A 548 11.92 24.81 9.34
CA GLU A 548 12.51 26.09 9.75
C GLU A 548 14.01 26.18 9.44
N GLU A 549 14.83 25.25 9.97
CA GLU A 549 16.29 25.22 9.80
C GLU A 549 16.65 25.02 8.32
N TRP A 550 16.01 24.06 7.65
CA TRP A 550 16.22 23.78 6.22
C TRP A 550 15.20 24.51 5.33
N GLY A 551 14.30 25.27 5.96
CA GLY A 551 13.42 26.24 5.32
C GLY A 551 12.34 25.63 4.42
N PHE A 552 12.04 24.33 4.48
CA PHE A 552 11.09 23.68 3.57
C PHE A 552 9.65 24.19 3.73
N SER A 553 9.32 24.88 4.82
CA SER A 553 8.02 25.55 5.00
C SER A 553 7.78 26.73 4.04
N ASN A 554 8.83 27.31 3.45
CA ASN A 554 8.79 28.51 2.60
C ASN A 554 9.07 28.22 1.10
N LEU A 555 8.59 27.08 0.59
CA LEU A 555 8.83 26.59 -0.79
C LEU A 555 7.86 27.09 -1.87
#